data_AF-A0AAV0VFF1-F1
#
_entry.id   AF-A0AAV0VFF1-F1
#
_cell.length_a   1.000
_cell.length_b   1.000
_cell.length_c   1.000
_cell.angle_alpha   90.00
_cell.angle_beta   90.00
_cell.angle_gamma   90.00
#
_symmetry.space_group_name_H-M   'P 1'
#
loop_
_entity.id
_entity.type
_entity.pdbx_description
1 polymer ?
#
loop_
_entity_poly.entity_id
_entity_poly.type
_entity_poly.pdbx_seq_one_letter_code
_entity_poly.pdbx_strand_id
1 'polypeptide(L)'
;MAGVPIPWTNHAKYLGVSFDRYLTFNKHVKNTLVKARRCKNMLNPILNSRSPVPLKTKIQIYLMYIRPLLTYAAEAWGPCISLSNWKLIDSVQTSCIRTSAGLMKFVSNQNVRDSARLKTLREVVTENSKRLFNRNTLSNHSHIKELGRDEAETTIKTTPKIRPFDWSHT
;
A
#
# COMPACT_ATOMS: atom_id res chain seq x y z
N MET A 1 14.22 -6.17 -37.51
CA MET A 1 14.61 -6.47 -36.12
C MET A 1 13.77 -7.64 -35.65
N ALA A 2 14.38 -8.77 -35.28
CA ALA A 2 13.64 -9.91 -34.75
C ALA A 2 13.07 -9.56 -33.37
N GLY A 3 11.79 -9.84 -33.12
CA GLY A 3 11.15 -9.60 -31.83
C GLY A 3 11.74 -10.51 -30.76
N VAL A 4 11.96 -9.98 -29.55
CA VAL A 4 12.40 -10.77 -28.40
C VAL A 4 11.18 -11.41 -27.74
N PRO A 5 11.14 -12.75 -27.55
CA PRO A 5 10.03 -13.40 -26.87
C PRO A 5 9.97 -12.99 -25.40
N ILE A 6 8.80 -12.57 -24.93
CA ILE A 6 8.58 -12.15 -23.54
C ILE A 6 8.30 -13.39 -22.69
N PRO A 7 9.14 -13.70 -21.68
CA PRO A 7 8.93 -14.89 -20.86
C PRO A 7 7.69 -14.72 -19.97
N TRP A 8 6.91 -15.80 -19.85
CA TRP A 8 5.81 -15.87 -18.89
C TRP A 8 6.35 -15.84 -17.46
N THR A 9 5.80 -14.93 -16.64
CA THR A 9 6.18 -14.77 -15.23
C THR A 9 4.94 -14.61 -14.37
N ASN A 10 4.97 -15.19 -13.17
CA ASN A 10 3.91 -15.03 -12.17
C ASN A 10 3.90 -13.64 -11.51
N HIS A 11 4.96 -12.85 -11.75
CA HIS A 11 5.13 -11.51 -11.20
C HIS A 11 5.55 -10.55 -12.30
N ALA A 12 4.82 -9.44 -12.43
CA ALA A 12 5.17 -8.34 -13.33
C ALA A 12 5.42 -7.08 -12.51
N LYS A 13 6.37 -6.25 -12.96
CA LYS A 13 6.65 -4.94 -12.35
C LYS A 13 6.31 -3.85 -13.34
N TYR A 14 5.41 -2.95 -12.95
CA TYR A 14 5.01 -1.80 -13.75
C TYR A 14 4.99 -0.55 -12.88
N LEU A 15 5.67 0.51 -13.33
CA LEU A 15 5.83 1.78 -12.60
C LEU A 15 6.23 1.61 -11.12
N GLY A 16 7.06 0.61 -10.81
CA GLY A 16 7.50 0.33 -9.43
C GLY A 16 6.53 -0.49 -8.58
N VAL A 17 5.31 -0.76 -9.04
CA VAL A 17 4.35 -1.66 -8.40
C VAL A 17 4.56 -3.09 -8.92
N SER A 18 4.50 -4.07 -8.02
CA SER A 18 4.68 -5.49 -8.38
C SER A 18 3.35 -6.21 -8.25
N PHE A 19 2.85 -6.74 -9.36
CA PHE A 19 1.58 -7.43 -9.41
C PHE A 19 1.84 -8.94 -9.46
N ASP A 20 1.06 -9.68 -8.69
CA ASP A 20 1.08 -11.15 -8.68
C ASP A 20 -0.10 -11.63 -9.56
N ARG A 21 -0.05 -12.87 -10.08
CA ARG A 21 -1.12 -13.43 -10.94
C ARG A 21 -2.56 -13.28 -10.40
N TYR A 22 -2.72 -13.20 -9.08
CA TYR A 22 -4.00 -13.07 -8.38
C TYR A 22 -4.29 -11.64 -7.90
N LEU A 23 -3.45 -10.67 -8.26
CA LEU A 23 -3.55 -9.27 -7.82
C LEU A 23 -3.66 -9.11 -6.29
N THR A 24 -3.02 -9.99 -5.52
CA THR A 24 -2.99 -9.92 -4.04
C THR A 24 -1.90 -8.99 -3.51
N PHE A 25 -0.94 -8.61 -4.36
CA PHE A 25 0.15 -7.67 -4.05
C PHE A 25 1.04 -8.07 -2.87
N ASN A 26 1.06 -9.35 -2.49
CA ASN A 26 1.83 -9.83 -1.36
C ASN A 26 3.33 -9.55 -1.52
N LYS A 27 3.86 -9.80 -2.73
CA LYS A 27 5.26 -9.51 -3.05
C LYS A 27 5.55 -8.02 -3.00
N HIS A 28 4.63 -7.19 -3.49
CA HIS A 28 4.76 -5.74 -3.43
C HIS A 28 4.82 -5.23 -1.99
N VAL A 29 3.88 -5.62 -1.14
CA VAL A 29 3.84 -5.21 0.27
C VAL A 29 5.14 -5.59 0.98
N LYS A 30 5.64 -6.82 0.78
CA LYS A 30 6.93 -7.26 1.36
C LYS A 30 8.07 -6.36 0.92
N ASN A 31 8.19 -6.07 -0.37
CA ASN A 31 9.24 -5.21 -0.91
C ASN A 31 9.14 -3.77 -0.37
N THR A 32 7.93 -3.24 -0.27
CA THR A 32 7.64 -1.90 0.25
C THR A 32 8.01 -1.80 1.74
N LEU A 33 7.68 -2.82 2.54
CA LEU A 33 8.06 -2.91 3.95
C LEU A 33 9.58 -2.95 4.15
N VAL A 34 10.31 -3.72 3.33
CA VAL A 34 11.78 -3.78 3.40
C VAL A 34 12.38 -2.40 3.13
N LYS A 35 11.91 -1.70 2.08
CA LYS A 35 12.36 -0.33 1.76
C LYS A 35 12.06 0.65 2.90
N ALA A 36 10.83 0.64 3.42
CA ALA A 36 10.42 1.53 4.50
C ALA A 36 11.21 1.27 5.79
N ARG A 37 11.45 0.01 6.16
CA ARG A 37 12.28 -0.36 7.33
C ARG A 37 13.73 0.06 7.14
N ARG A 38 14.31 -0.12 5.95
CA ARG A 38 15.66 0.35 5.64
C ARG A 38 15.77 1.87 5.78
N CYS A 39 14.81 2.62 5.23
CA CYS A 39 14.75 4.07 5.36
C CYS A 39 14.62 4.49 6.84
N LYS A 40 13.72 3.85 7.60
CA LYS A 40 13.59 4.07 9.05
C LYS A 40 14.92 3.86 9.78
N ASN A 41 15.61 2.75 9.52
CA ASN A 41 16.87 2.42 10.19
C ASN A 41 17.95 3.46 9.89
N MET A 42 18.03 3.93 8.65
CA MET A 42 18.94 5.00 8.26
C MET A 42 18.63 6.32 8.96
N LEU A 43 17.34 6.63 9.16
CA LEU A 43 16.88 7.82 9.88
C LEU A 43 16.87 7.67 11.40
N ASN A 44 17.19 6.48 11.93
CA ASN A 44 17.13 6.18 13.37
C ASN A 44 18.00 7.11 14.24
N PRO A 45 19.20 7.57 13.84
CA PRO A 45 19.98 8.54 14.61
C PRO A 45 19.22 9.85 14.89
N ILE A 46 18.33 10.25 13.98
CA ILE A 46 17.52 11.47 14.09
C ILE A 46 16.19 11.18 14.76
N LEU A 47 15.56 10.07 14.38
CA LEU A 47 14.23 9.67 14.85
C LEU A 47 14.22 9.09 16.26
N ASN A 48 15.35 8.66 16.82
CA ASN A 48 15.34 8.09 18.17
C ASN A 48 14.93 9.13 19.23
N SER A 49 14.42 8.67 20.38
CA SER A 49 14.00 9.55 21.48
C SER A 49 15.15 10.32 22.12
N ARG A 50 16.38 9.81 22.05
CA ARG A 50 17.60 10.43 22.61
C ARG A 50 18.10 11.62 21.78
N SER A 51 17.68 11.71 20.52
CA SER A 51 18.01 12.81 19.62
C SER A 51 17.36 14.10 20.11
N PRO A 52 18.08 15.24 20.08
CA PRO A 52 17.58 16.54 20.55
C PRO A 52 16.44 17.11 19.69
N VAL A 53 16.13 16.48 18.55
CA VAL A 53 15.08 16.94 17.64
C VAL A 53 13.68 16.85 18.31
N PRO A 54 12.84 17.90 18.21
CA PRO A 54 11.49 17.86 18.76
C PRO A 54 10.62 16.75 18.16
N LEU A 55 9.72 16.18 18.97
CA LEU A 55 8.82 15.09 18.54
C LEU A 55 8.00 15.46 17.30
N LYS A 56 7.47 16.69 17.25
CA LYS A 56 6.70 17.19 16.10
C LYS A 56 7.52 17.10 14.81
N THR A 57 8.78 17.52 14.85
CA THR A 57 9.70 17.45 13.70
C THR A 57 10.03 16.01 13.33
N LYS A 58 10.26 15.13 14.30
CA LYS A 58 10.44 13.68 14.05
C LYS A 58 9.23 13.06 13.33
N ILE A 59 8.02 13.43 13.74
CA ILE A 59 6.79 12.99 13.07
C ILE A 59 6.72 13.53 11.64
N GLN A 60 7.08 14.80 11.40
CA GLN A 60 7.15 15.36 10.04
C GLN A 60 8.16 14.61 9.16
N ILE A 61 9.33 14.26 9.68
CA ILE A 61 10.33 13.44 8.97
C ILE A 61 9.72 12.09 8.56
N TYR A 62 8.98 11.42 9.45
CA TYR A 62 8.24 10.20 9.09
C TYR A 62 7.25 10.46 7.94
N LEU A 63 6.46 11.53 8.02
CA LEU A 63 5.47 11.88 7.01
C LEU A 63 6.08 12.21 5.65
N MET A 64 7.29 12.78 5.62
CA MET A 64 7.96 13.19 4.39
C MET A 64 8.75 12.07 3.73
N TYR A 65 9.43 11.20 4.49
CA TYR A 65 10.35 10.21 3.92
C TYR A 65 9.80 8.79 3.91
N ILE A 66 9.14 8.37 5.00
CA ILE A 66 8.75 6.97 5.19
C ILE A 66 7.33 6.75 4.68
N ARG A 67 6.39 7.65 4.99
CA ARG A 67 5.00 7.53 4.58
C ARG A 67 4.84 7.43 3.05
N PRO A 68 5.51 8.25 2.22
CA PRO A 68 5.35 8.15 0.76
C PRO A 68 5.83 6.81 0.19
N LEU A 69 6.85 6.18 0.81
CA LEU A 69 7.27 4.84 0.42
C LEU A 69 6.15 3.81 0.65
N LEU A 70 5.42 3.94 1.76
CA LEU A 70 4.32 3.05 2.12
C LEU A 70 3.03 3.32 1.33
N THR A 71 2.78 4.58 0.94
CA THR A 71 1.53 5.00 0.28
C THR A 71 1.67 5.16 -1.23
N TYR A 72 2.82 4.88 -1.82
CA TYR A 72 3.03 5.01 -3.26
C TYR A 72 2.07 4.09 -4.03
N ALA A 73 1.30 4.69 -4.95
CA ALA A 73 0.29 4.00 -5.77
C ALA A 73 -0.70 3.16 -4.95
N ALA A 74 -0.91 3.51 -3.68
CA ALA A 74 -1.73 2.74 -2.76
C ALA A 74 -3.20 2.75 -3.14
N GLU A 75 -3.63 3.71 -3.95
CA GLU A 75 -4.96 3.73 -4.53
C GLU A 75 -5.21 2.53 -5.45
N ALA A 76 -4.15 2.02 -6.11
CA ALA A 76 -4.24 0.89 -7.03
C ALA A 76 -4.19 -0.47 -6.32
N TRP A 77 -3.30 -0.66 -5.33
CA TRP A 77 -3.12 -1.96 -4.66
C TRP A 77 -3.83 -2.07 -3.31
N GLY A 78 -4.12 -0.94 -2.65
CA GLY A 78 -4.69 -0.87 -1.31
C GLY A 78 -6.03 -1.61 -1.14
N PRO A 79 -6.97 -1.52 -2.10
CA PRO A 79 -8.22 -2.27 -2.05
C PRO A 79 -8.04 -3.80 -2.16
N CYS A 80 -6.99 -4.26 -2.84
CA CYS A 80 -6.80 -5.67 -3.16
C CYS A 80 -6.03 -6.45 -2.08
N ILE A 81 -5.35 -5.76 -1.17
CA ILE A 81 -4.53 -6.42 -0.13
C ILE A 81 -5.38 -6.87 1.07
N SER A 82 -4.92 -7.94 1.72
CA SER A 82 -5.54 -8.47 2.93
C SER A 82 -5.40 -7.53 4.14
N LEU A 83 -6.27 -7.73 5.14
CA LEU A 83 -6.18 -7.03 6.42
C LEU A 83 -4.86 -7.33 7.17
N SER A 84 -4.30 -8.52 7.01
CA SER A 84 -3.00 -8.88 7.61
C SER A 84 -1.86 -8.05 7.01
N ASN A 85 -1.87 -7.81 5.71
CA ASN A 85 -0.89 -6.94 5.05
C ASN A 85 -1.04 -5.48 5.51
N TRP A 86 -2.26 -4.99 5.67
CA TRP A 86 -2.52 -3.67 6.26
C TRP A 86 -1.91 -3.54 7.67
N LYS A 87 -2.09 -4.55 8.53
CA LYS A 87 -1.48 -4.55 9.88
C LYS A 87 0.06 -4.48 9.82
N LEU A 88 0.68 -5.15 8.85
CA LEU A 88 2.14 -5.07 8.65
C LEU A 88 2.58 -3.67 8.25
N ILE A 89 1.83 -3.00 7.36
CA ILE A 89 2.10 -1.61 6.95
C ILE A 89 1.95 -0.65 8.13
N ASP A 90 0.84 -0.73 8.88
CA ASP A 90 0.60 0.09 10.06
C ASP A 90 1.61 -0.17 11.20
N SER A 91 2.20 -1.38 11.24
CA SER A 91 3.28 -1.69 12.20
C SER A 91 4.51 -0.81 12.00
N VAL A 92 4.82 -0.42 10.75
CA VAL A 92 5.94 0.48 10.46
C VAL A 92 5.64 1.88 10.98
N GLN A 93 4.43 2.41 10.73
CA GLN A 93 3.99 3.70 11.28
C GLN A 93 4.10 3.71 12.80
N THR A 94 3.48 2.71 13.44
CA THR A 94 3.44 2.63 14.91
C THR A 94 4.86 2.48 15.48
N SER A 95 5.71 1.70 14.83
CA SER A 95 7.11 1.53 15.21
C SER A 95 7.91 2.84 15.09
N CYS A 96 7.65 3.66 14.07
CA CYS A 96 8.28 4.98 13.94
C CYS A 96 7.85 5.93 15.07
N ILE A 97 6.54 6.03 15.33
CA ILE A 97 6.01 6.90 16.40
C ILE A 97 6.60 6.50 17.76
N ARG A 98 6.64 5.19 18.06
CA ARG A 98 7.24 4.69 19.30
C ARG A 98 8.71 5.06 19.43
N THR A 99 9.50 4.87 18.37
CA THR A 99 10.92 5.24 18.37
C THR A 99 11.11 6.74 18.60
N SER A 100 10.27 7.57 17.97
CA SER A 100 10.31 9.04 18.11
C SER A 100 9.93 9.54 19.49
N ALA A 101 8.87 8.98 20.08
CA ALA A 101 8.36 9.38 21.39
C ALA A 101 8.99 8.61 22.56
N GLY A 102 9.82 7.59 22.30
CA GLY A 102 10.42 6.77 23.34
C GLY A 102 9.43 5.86 24.08
N LEU A 103 8.33 5.46 23.43
CA LEU A 103 7.24 4.73 24.06
C LEU A 103 7.54 3.23 24.22
N MET A 104 7.18 2.68 25.37
CA MET A 104 7.34 1.26 25.69
C MET A 104 6.41 0.37 24.86
N LYS A 105 6.81 -0.89 24.62
CA LYS A 105 6.10 -1.83 23.73
C LYS A 105 4.68 -2.19 24.20
N PHE A 106 4.42 -2.18 25.51
CA PHE A 106 3.13 -2.57 26.08
C PHE A 106 2.01 -1.55 25.86
N VAL A 107 2.34 -0.28 25.58
CA VAL A 107 1.32 0.77 25.32
C VAL A 107 0.47 0.35 24.13
N SER A 108 -0.86 0.48 24.19
CA SER A 108 -1.75 0.11 23.08
C SER A 108 -1.39 0.85 21.78
N ASN A 109 -1.46 0.15 20.64
CA ASN A 109 -1.22 0.76 19.33
C ASN A 109 -2.23 1.88 18.99
N GLN A 110 -3.43 1.87 19.57
CA GLN A 110 -4.41 2.95 19.45
C GLN A 110 -3.87 4.21 20.12
N ASN A 111 -3.56 4.15 21.43
CA ASN A 111 -3.00 5.26 22.19
C ASN A 111 -1.73 5.86 21.56
N VAL A 112 -0.86 5.02 20.98
CA VAL A 112 0.33 5.50 20.25
C VAL A 112 -0.05 6.36 19.05
N ARG A 113 -1.07 5.98 18.28
CA ARG A 113 -1.52 6.77 17.13
C ARG A 113 -2.25 8.03 17.56
N ASP A 114 -3.09 7.92 18.58
CA ASP A 114 -3.88 9.03 19.11
C ASP A 114 -2.97 10.12 19.69
N SER A 115 -1.91 9.74 20.40
CA SER A 115 -0.92 10.69 20.92
C SER A 115 -0.18 11.45 19.81
N ALA A 116 0.02 10.82 18.64
CA ALA A 116 0.61 11.48 17.46
C ALA A 116 -0.42 12.21 16.58
N ARG A 117 -1.73 12.08 16.88
CA ARG A 117 -2.86 12.58 16.06
C ARG A 117 -2.77 12.13 14.59
N LEU A 118 -2.35 10.89 14.36
CA LEU A 118 -2.20 10.32 13.01
C LEU A 118 -3.26 9.26 12.72
N LYS A 119 -3.95 9.42 11.59
CA LYS A 119 -4.80 8.39 10.97
C LYS A 119 -3.99 7.12 10.63
N THR A 120 -4.66 5.99 10.52
CA THR A 120 -4.02 4.76 10.01
C THR A 120 -3.64 4.92 8.53
N LEU A 121 -2.65 4.16 8.05
CA LEU A 121 -2.29 4.24 6.63
C LEU A 121 -3.44 3.76 5.75
N ARG A 122 -4.22 2.80 6.23
CA ARG A 122 -5.43 2.34 5.55
C ARG A 122 -6.46 3.46 5.36
N GLU A 123 -6.75 4.22 6.40
CA GLU A 123 -7.70 5.36 6.33
C GLU A 123 -7.21 6.42 5.35
N VAL A 124 -5.92 6.77 5.43
CA VAL A 124 -5.30 7.74 4.52
C VAL A 124 -5.42 7.30 3.07
N VAL A 125 -5.08 6.06 2.77
CA VAL A 125 -5.15 5.52 1.41
C VAL A 125 -6.60 5.49 0.93
N THR A 126 -7.54 5.11 1.80
CA THR A 126 -8.97 5.10 1.46
C THR A 126 -9.47 6.52 1.14
N GLU A 127 -9.06 7.52 1.91
CA GLU A 127 -9.41 8.93 1.68
C GLU A 127 -8.79 9.45 0.36
N ASN A 128 -7.53 9.11 0.10
CA ASN A 128 -6.86 9.44 -1.15
C ASN A 128 -7.53 8.77 -2.36
N SER A 129 -7.89 7.49 -2.27
CA SER A 129 -8.60 6.76 -3.32
C SER A 129 -9.94 7.41 -3.64
N LYS A 130 -10.72 7.80 -2.62
CA LYS A 130 -12.00 8.51 -2.81
C LYS A 130 -11.77 9.85 -3.52
N ARG A 131 -10.76 10.61 -3.11
CA ARG A 131 -10.41 11.90 -3.73
C ARG A 131 -9.97 11.73 -5.18
N LEU A 132 -9.17 10.71 -5.47
CA LEU A 132 -8.74 10.36 -6.82
C LEU A 132 -9.94 10.03 -7.70
N PHE A 133 -10.84 9.16 -7.22
CA PHE A 133 -12.05 8.77 -7.94
C PHE A 133 -12.93 10.00 -8.25
N ASN A 134 -13.19 10.84 -7.26
CA ASN A 134 -13.94 12.09 -7.44
C ASN A 134 -13.28 13.05 -8.43
N ARG A 135 -11.95 13.08 -8.51
CA ARG A 135 -11.24 13.87 -9.51
C ARG A 135 -11.42 13.28 -10.91
N ASN A 136 -11.36 11.96 -11.03
CA ASN A 136 -11.52 11.26 -12.30
C ASN A 136 -12.93 11.44 -12.88
N THR A 137 -13.97 11.45 -12.04
CA THR A 137 -15.35 11.67 -12.47
C THR A 137 -15.57 13.06 -13.10
N LEU A 138 -14.78 14.06 -12.68
CA LEU A 138 -14.82 15.44 -13.16
C LEU A 138 -13.89 15.71 -14.36
N SER A 139 -13.14 14.71 -14.83
CA SER A 139 -12.20 14.88 -15.94
C SER A 139 -12.92 15.22 -17.25
N ASN A 140 -12.26 15.81 -18.24
CA ASN A 140 -12.88 16.06 -19.55
C ASN A 140 -12.94 14.82 -20.44
N HIS A 141 -12.12 13.81 -20.15
CA HIS A 141 -11.96 12.63 -20.99
C HIS A 141 -12.85 11.47 -20.54
N SER A 142 -13.66 10.92 -21.45
CA SER A 142 -14.59 9.80 -21.18
C SER A 142 -13.88 8.59 -20.58
N HIS A 143 -12.78 8.15 -21.21
CA HIS A 143 -12.01 6.99 -20.78
C HIS A 143 -11.43 7.12 -19.35
N ILE A 144 -11.25 8.34 -18.82
CA ILE A 144 -10.81 8.57 -17.44
C ILE A 144 -12.00 8.52 -16.47
N LYS A 145 -13.16 9.07 -16.87
CA LYS A 145 -14.39 9.01 -16.07
C LYS A 145 -14.86 7.58 -15.83
N GLU A 146 -14.66 6.71 -16.81
CA GLU A 146 -15.09 5.32 -16.80
C GLU A 146 -14.16 4.41 -15.97
N LEU A 147 -12.97 4.87 -15.59
CA LEU A 147 -12.03 4.08 -14.78
C LEU A 147 -12.64 3.67 -13.44
N GLY A 148 -12.72 2.37 -13.19
CA GLY A 148 -13.19 1.81 -11.93
C GLY A 148 -14.69 1.99 -11.68
N ARG A 149 -15.45 2.41 -12.70
CA ARG A 149 -16.91 2.25 -12.72
C ARG A 149 -17.18 0.87 -13.30
N ASP A 150 -17.77 0.01 -12.48
CA ASP A 150 -18.17 -1.31 -12.92
C ASP A 150 -19.23 -1.18 -14.04
N GLU A 151 -18.91 -1.65 -15.25
CA GLU A 151 -19.93 -2.16 -16.18
C GLU A 151 -20.58 -3.45 -15.61
N ALA A 152 -20.10 -3.94 -14.47
CA ALA A 152 -20.51 -5.17 -13.81
C ALA A 152 -21.87 -5.13 -13.12
N GLU A 153 -22.64 -4.03 -13.17
CA GLU A 153 -24.08 -4.10 -12.88
C GLU A 153 -24.93 -4.51 -14.09
N THR A 154 -24.37 -4.54 -15.32
CA THR A 154 -25.18 -4.90 -16.50
C THR A 154 -25.05 -6.36 -16.96
N THR A 155 -24.09 -7.15 -16.47
CA THR A 155 -24.06 -8.60 -16.76
C THR A 155 -23.33 -9.45 -15.70
N ILE A 156 -23.85 -9.54 -14.46
CA ILE A 156 -23.55 -10.71 -13.62
C ILE A 156 -24.41 -11.88 -14.13
N LYS A 157 -23.97 -12.49 -15.24
CA LYS A 157 -24.35 -13.87 -15.55
C LYS A 157 -23.29 -14.79 -14.94
N THR A 158 -23.73 -15.44 -13.87
CA THR A 158 -23.28 -16.74 -13.34
C THR A 158 -21.83 -16.89 -12.85
N THR A 159 -21.72 -17.33 -11.60
CA THR A 159 -20.66 -18.18 -11.01
C THR A 159 -19.31 -18.25 -11.76
N PRO A 160 -18.16 -17.96 -11.10
CA PRO A 160 -16.87 -18.17 -11.72
C PRO A 160 -16.71 -19.66 -12.06
N LYS A 161 -16.74 -19.99 -13.36
CA LYS A 161 -16.42 -21.34 -13.84
C LYS A 161 -14.97 -21.64 -13.48
N ILE A 162 -14.77 -22.47 -12.47
CA ILE A 162 -13.52 -23.23 -12.33
C ILE A 162 -13.46 -24.12 -13.58
N ARG A 163 -12.61 -23.77 -14.54
CA ARG A 163 -12.27 -24.66 -15.65
C ARG A 163 -10.96 -25.36 -15.28
N PRO A 164 -10.96 -26.64 -14.90
CA PRO A 164 -9.80 -27.46 -15.13
C PRO A 164 -9.73 -27.71 -16.64
N PHE A 165 -8.69 -27.18 -17.28
CA PHE A 165 -8.35 -27.55 -18.64
C PHE A 165 -7.67 -28.92 -18.54
N ASP A 166 -8.39 -29.99 -18.85
CA ASP A 166 -7.87 -31.36 -18.91
C ASP A 166 -8.04 -31.88 -20.34
N TRP A 167 -6.92 -32.30 -20.94
CA TRP A 167 -6.82 -32.92 -22.26
C TRP A 167 -5.99 -34.19 -22.19
N SER A 168 -6.22 -35.04 -21.20
CA SER A 168 -5.57 -36.35 -21.14
C SER A 168 -6.46 -37.39 -20.49
N HIS A 169 -6.84 -38.39 -21.29
CA HIS A 169 -7.46 -39.68 -20.93
C HIS A 169 -8.99 -39.75 -20.93
N THR A 170 -9.58 -39.91 -22.12
CA THR A 170 -10.47 -41.03 -22.50
C THR A 170 -10.47 -41.17 -24.01
#